data_AF-A0A3D0C326-F1
#
_entry.id   AF-A0A3D0C326-F1
#
_cell.length_a   1.000
_cell.length_b   1.000
_cell.length_c   1.000
_cell.angle_alpha   90.00
_cell.angle_beta   90.00
_cell.angle_gamma   90.00
#
_symmetry.space_group_name_H-M   'P 1'
#
loop_
_entity.id
_entity.type
_entity.pdbx_description
1 polymer ?
#
loop_
_entity_poly.entity_id
_entity_poly.type
_entity_poly.pdbx_seq_one_letter_code
_entity_poly.pdbx_strand_id
1 'polypeptide(L)'
;MEILIICLFLALLLPLLAKGPVAYAMAKLGGYNNNHPREQQSKLTGFGARALAAHQNAFESLILFAPAIILALVTNNINQTVIVLAIVHVI
;
A
#
# COMPACT_ATOMS: atom_id res chain seq x y z
N MET A 1 -20.30 8.03 4.09
CA MET A 1 -19.78 6.81 4.77
C MET A 1 -19.20 5.84 3.76
N GLU A 2 -19.99 5.39 2.77
CA GLU A 2 -19.57 4.44 1.72
C GLU A 2 -18.27 4.83 1.01
N ILE A 3 -18.13 6.09 0.59
CA ILE A 3 -16.92 6.58 -0.09
C ILE A 3 -15.67 6.39 0.78
N LEU A 4 -15.75 6.68 2.09
CA LEU A 4 -14.61 6.52 3.00
C LEU A 4 -14.21 5.04 3.13
N ILE A 5 -15.20 4.14 3.16
CA ILE A 5 -14.97 2.69 3.19
C ILE A 5 -14.30 2.23 1.89
N ILE A 6 -14.76 2.73 0.73
CA ILE A 6 -14.15 2.43 -0.57
C ILE A 6 -12.70 2.93 -0.61
N CYS A 7 -12.43 4.17 -0.19
CA CYS A 7 -11.08 4.72 -0.11
C CYS A 7 -10.17 3.87 0.80
N LEU A 8 -10.67 3.48 1.98
CA LEU A 8 -9.94 2.60 2.90
C LEU A 8 -9.63 1.25 2.27
N PHE A 9 -10.61 0.64 1.61
CA PHE A 9 -10.44 -0.64 0.92
C PHE A 9 -9.40 -0.56 -0.20
N LEU A 10 -9.45 0.48 -1.04
CA LEU A 10 -8.46 0.69 -2.09
C LEU A 10 -7.05 0.90 -1.52
N ALA A 11 -6.92 1.71 -0.47
CA ALA A 11 -5.63 1.94 0.19
C ALA A 11 -5.04 0.66 0.81
N LEU A 12 -5.88 -0.21 1.40
CA LEU A 12 -5.47 -1.52 1.91
C LEU A 12 -5.01 -2.47 0.79
N LEU A 13 -5.58 -2.33 -0.41
CA LEU A 13 -5.26 -3.18 -1.56
C LEU A 13 -3.93 -2.78 -2.23
N LEU A 14 -3.57 -1.50 -2.22
CA LEU A 14 -2.34 -0.97 -2.86
C LEU A 14 -1.04 -1.70 -2.47
N PRO A 15 -0.69 -1.90 -1.18
CA PRO A 15 0.55 -2.60 -0.83
C PRO A 15 0.53 -4.06 -1.29
N LEU A 16 -0.64 -4.72 -1.30
CA LEU A 16 -0.78 -6.09 -1.78
C LEU A 16 -0.56 -6.19 -3.28
N LEU A 17 -1.13 -5.26 -4.06
CA LEU A 17 -0.93 -5.19 -5.51
C LEU A 17 0.54 -4.87 -5.85
N ALA A 18 1.15 -3.92 -5.14
CA ALA A 18 2.55 -3.55 -5.33
C ALA A 18 3.52 -4.71 -5.02
N LYS A 19 3.10 -5.71 -4.22
CA LYS A 19 3.92 -6.91 -3.97
C LYS A 19 4.10 -7.79 -5.21
N GLY A 20 3.16 -7.78 -6.16
CA GLY A 20 3.22 -8.60 -7.38
C GLY A 20 4.47 -8.32 -8.21
N PRO A 21 4.72 -7.06 -8.62
CA PRO A 21 5.95 -6.66 -9.31
C PRO A 21 7.25 -6.99 -8.54
N VAL A 22 7.24 -6.87 -7.21
CA VAL A 22 8.38 -7.28 -6.36
C VAL A 22 8.62 -8.78 -6.49
N ALA A 23 7.55 -9.59 -6.41
CA ALA A 23 7.67 -11.04 -6.51
C ALA A 23 8.17 -11.49 -7.88
N TYR A 24 7.69 -10.84 -8.95
CA TYR A 24 8.20 -11.06 -10.30
C TYR A 24 9.70 -10.76 -10.40
N ALA A 25 10.15 -9.63 -9.85
CA ALA A 25 11.56 -9.26 -9.87
C ALA A 25 12.42 -10.20 -9.01
N MET A 26 11.92 -10.63 -7.85
CA MET A 26 12.57 -11.64 -7.01
C MET A 26 12.71 -12.97 -7.76
N ALA A 27 11.67 -13.44 -8.44
CA ALA A 27 11.73 -14.68 -9.23
C ALA A 27 12.79 -14.62 -10.35
N LYS A 28 13.06 -13.44 -10.91
CA LYS A 28 14.14 -13.22 -11.90
C LYS A 28 15.56 -13.23 -11.31
N LEU A 29 15.72 -13.09 -9.99
CA LEU A 29 17.02 -13.20 -9.29
C LEU A 29 17.39 -14.66 -8.97
N GLY A 30 17.06 -15.60 -9.86
CA GLY A 30 17.35 -17.03 -9.65
C GLY A 30 16.28 -17.80 -8.87
N GLY A 31 15.02 -17.35 -8.92
CA GLY A 31 13.88 -17.98 -8.24
C GLY A 31 13.51 -17.29 -6.93
N TYR A 32 12.28 -17.51 -6.45
CA TYR A 32 11.79 -16.85 -5.24
C TYR A 32 12.30 -17.56 -3.98
N ASN A 33 13.03 -16.86 -3.12
CA ASN A 33 13.55 -17.38 -1.86
C ASN A 33 12.58 -17.06 -0.71
N ASN A 34 11.84 -18.07 -0.25
CA ASN A 34 10.91 -17.95 0.88
C ASN A 34 11.61 -18.01 2.25
N ASN A 35 12.84 -18.52 2.32
CA ASN A 35 13.58 -18.63 3.58
C ASN A 35 14.14 -17.26 4.00
N HIS A 36 14.67 -16.50 3.04
CA HIS A 36 15.27 -15.18 3.28
C HIS A 36 14.77 -14.10 2.29
N PRO A 37 13.45 -13.81 2.26
CA PRO A 37 12.85 -12.94 1.25
C PRO A 37 13.34 -11.49 1.32
N ARG A 38 13.67 -10.99 2.52
CA ARG A 38 14.18 -9.62 2.71
C ARG A 38 15.61 -9.45 2.20
N GLU A 39 16.45 -10.46 2.41
CA GLU A 39 17.81 -10.47 1.86
C GLU A 39 17.80 -10.57 0.34
N GLN A 40 16.83 -11.30 -0.24
CA GLN A 40 16.64 -11.31 -1.68
C GLN A 40 16.14 -9.96 -2.21
N GLN A 41 15.23 -9.31 -1.49
CA GLN A 41 14.72 -7.99 -1.86
C GLN A 41 15.83 -6.92 -1.87
N SER A 42 16.78 -6.96 -0.93
CA SER A 42 17.89 -6.00 -0.89
C SER A 42 18.85 -6.11 -2.09
N LYS A 43 18.81 -7.24 -2.82
CA LYS A 43 19.58 -7.47 -4.05
C LYS A 43 18.86 -6.96 -5.31
N LEU A 44 17.61 -6.52 -5.20
CA LEU A 44 16.85 -5.97 -6.33
C LEU A 44 17.44 -4.64 -6.78
N THR A 45 17.54 -4.45 -8.10
CA THR A 45 17.98 -3.20 -8.73
C THR A 45 17.00 -2.76 -9.81
N GLY A 46 17.13 -1.53 -10.31
CA GLY A 46 16.32 -1.01 -11.41
C GLY A 46 14.82 -1.13 -11.17
N PHE A 47 14.12 -1.89 -12.02
CA PHE A 47 12.68 -2.15 -11.89
C PHE A 47 12.31 -2.78 -10.55
N GLY A 48 13.06 -3.80 -10.10
CA GLY A 48 12.76 -4.51 -8.85
C GLY A 48 12.92 -3.62 -7.61
N ALA A 49 13.93 -2.76 -7.60
CA ALA A 49 14.13 -1.79 -6.52
C ALA A 49 12.98 -0.77 -6.46
N ARG A 50 12.52 -0.26 -7.62
CA ARG A 50 11.35 0.66 -7.67
C ARG A 50 10.05 -0.02 -7.24
N ALA A 51 9.84 -1.28 -7.65
CA ALA A 51 8.70 -2.06 -7.20
C ALA A 51 8.72 -2.26 -5.67
N LEU A 52 9.89 -2.54 -5.09
CA LEU A 52 10.05 -2.69 -3.64
C LEU A 52 9.77 -1.36 -2.93
N ALA A 53 10.31 -0.24 -3.44
CA ALA A 53 10.04 1.08 -2.90
C ALA A 53 8.55 1.42 -2.93
N ALA A 54 7.83 1.13 -4.03
CA ALA A 54 6.39 1.34 -4.12
C ALA A 54 5.61 0.48 -3.11
N HIS A 55 6.00 -0.79 -2.94
CA HIS A 55 5.39 -1.70 -1.95
C HIS A 55 5.58 -1.20 -0.51
N GLN A 56 6.78 -0.73 -0.16
CA GLN A 56 7.08 -0.19 1.16
C GLN A 56 6.37 1.14 1.39
N ASN A 57 6.41 2.05 0.42
CA ASN A 57 5.76 3.35 0.51
C ASN A 57 4.23 3.22 0.65
N ALA A 58 3.61 2.25 -0.02
CA ALA A 58 2.18 1.98 0.15
C ALA A 58 1.84 1.58 1.61
N PHE A 59 2.70 0.81 2.28
CA PHE A 59 2.51 0.51 3.71
C PHE A 59 2.75 1.71 4.62
N GLU A 60 3.78 2.52 4.34
CA GLU A 60 4.07 3.76 5.07
C GLU A 60 2.93 4.77 4.96
N SER A 61 2.29 4.87 3.80
CA SER A 61 1.09 5.70 3.62
C SER A 61 -0.12 5.13 4.38
N LEU A 62 -0.34 3.82 4.25
CA LEU A 62 -1.49 3.12 4.82
C LEU A 62 -1.53 3.21 6.36
N ILE A 63 -0.37 3.17 7.02
CA ILE A 63 -0.28 3.17 8.49
C ILE A 63 -0.87 4.44 9.10
N LEU A 64 -0.85 5.57 8.38
CA LEU A 64 -1.47 6.82 8.80
C LEU A 64 -2.89 6.96 8.27
N PHE A 65 -3.11 6.58 7.01
CA PHE A 65 -4.41 6.75 6.36
C PHE A 65 -5.51 5.87 6.98
N ALA A 66 -5.24 4.59 7.21
CA ALA A 66 -6.23 3.66 7.73
C ALA A 66 -6.82 4.09 9.09
N PRO A 67 -6.02 4.41 10.13
CA PRO A 67 -6.58 4.87 11.40
C PRO A 67 -7.29 6.21 11.27
N ALA A 68 -6.87 7.12 10.39
CA ALA A 68 -7.56 8.39 10.18
C ALA A 68 -9.00 8.19 9.64
N ILE A 69 -9.16 7.31 8.65
CA ILE A 69 -10.49 6.97 8.10
C ILE A 69 -11.34 6.23 9.14
N ILE A 70 -10.77 5.26 9.85
CA ILE A 70 -11.46 4.53 10.91
C ILE A 70 -11.93 5.51 12.01
N LEU A 71 -11.07 6.43 12.44
CA LEU A 71 -11.42 7.43 13.46
C LEU A 71 -12.56 8.33 12.99
N ALA A 72 -12.53 8.80 11.75
CA ALA A 72 -13.61 9.61 11.18
C ALA A 72 -14.95 8.84 11.13
N LEU A 73 -14.91 7.54 10.81
CA LEU A 73 -16.09 6.67 10.80
C LEU A 73 -16.67 6.46 12.22
N VAL A 74 -15.83 6.08 13.19
CA VAL A 74 -16.31 5.76 14.56
C VAL A 74 -16.77 7.00 15.34
N THR A 75 -16.21 8.17 15.01
CA THR A 75 -16.63 9.45 15.63
C THR A 75 -17.74 10.14 14.85
N ASN A 76 -18.24 9.53 13.77
CA ASN A 76 -19.27 10.08 12.88
C ASN A 76 -18.90 11.45 12.27
N ASN A 77 -17.60 11.75 12.11
CA ASN A 77 -17.08 12.97 11.48
C ASN A 77 -17.04 12.84 9.96
N ILE A 78 -18.20 12.57 9.35
CA ILE A 78 -18.32 12.31 7.92
C ILE A 78 -18.86 13.57 7.23
N ASN A 79 -17.95 14.51 6.93
CA ASN A 79 -18.26 15.73 6.21
C ASN A 79 -17.57 15.77 4.82
N GLN A 80 -17.96 16.76 4.00
CA GLN A 80 -17.46 16.89 2.64
C GLN A 80 -15.93 17.02 2.58
N THR A 81 -15.32 17.75 3.51
CA THR A 81 -13.86 17.93 3.56
C THR A 81 -13.15 16.59 3.78
N VAL A 82 -13.61 15.78 4.73
CA VAL A 82 -13.04 14.45 5.00
C VAL A 82 -13.18 13.53 3.78
N ILE A 83 -14.34 13.57 3.11
CA ILE A 83 -14.57 12.78 1.88
C ILE A 83 -13.61 13.19 0.76
N VAL A 84 -13.46 14.50 0.51
CA VAL A 84 -12.55 15.01 -0.53
C VAL A 84 -11.10 14.65 -0.21
N LEU A 85 -10.65 14.80 1.03
CA LEU A 85 -9.29 14.43 1.44
C LEU A 85 -9.03 12.93 1.27
N ALA A 86 -10.02 12.08 1.57
CA ALA A 86 -9.91 10.64 1.37
C ALA A 86 -9.78 10.25 -0.11
N ILE A 87 -10.53 10.93 -1.01
CA ILE A 87 -10.44 10.71 -2.45
C ILE A 87 -9.07 11.17 -2.97
N VAL A 88 -8.63 12.38 -2.61
CA VAL A 88 -7.35 12.95 -3.04
C VAL A 88 -6.17 12.12 -2.55
N HIS A 89 -6.26 11.49 -1.38
CA HIS A 89 -5.20 10.61 -0.90
C HIS A 89 -5.03 9.34 -1.77
N VAL A 90 -6.12 8.84 -2.35
CA VAL A 90 -6.13 7.58 -3.11
C VAL A 90 -5.75 7.77 -4.59
N ILE A 91 -6.03 8.95 -5.16
CA ILE A 91 -5.74 9.32 -6.56
C ILE A 91 -4.35 9.92 -6.68
#